data_AF-A0A095SVH7-F1
#
_entry.id   AF-A0A095SVH7-F1
#
_cell.length_a   1.000
_cell.length_b   1.000
_cell.length_c   1.000
_cell.angle_alpha   90.00
_cell.angle_beta   90.00
_cell.angle_gamma   90.00
#
_symmetry.space_group_name_H-M   'P 1'
#
loop_
_entity.id
_entity.type
_entity.pdbx_description
1 polymer ?
#
loop_
_entity_poly.entity_id
_entity_poly.type
_entity_poly.pdbx_seq_one_letter_code
_entity_poly.pdbx_strand_id
1 'polypeptide(L)'
;MKKCIILFLIFTLGINAQEKLNVYFDFDKHNLNEQAIKTINTWIAEGKNYQVTKLYGFCDWKGTNSYNDTLALKRVNEVYNFLIESEVDVVKNIEIRGFGEDFKQSKIQDENRRVTIIFKEKSSVAVTENNIELEKNKFTEKIKSAKKGDLLKLDNIYFYNNSAKVVPKSESILYELLCVMVDNPNLKIEIQGHICCKRPTEPEVISTARARAVYNYLIRNKIDRTRMTFKGYGVSRPIHPIPEKNALEEDDNRRVEILVIER
;
A
#
# COMPACT_ATOMS: atom_id res chain seq x y z
N MET A 1 60.57 -7.80 -24.30
CA MET A 1 59.76 -6.62 -23.91
C MET A 1 58.44 -7.11 -23.33
N LYS A 2 58.22 -6.98 -22.02
CA LYS A 2 57.02 -7.46 -21.33
C LYS A 2 55.83 -6.57 -21.74
N LYS A 3 54.79 -7.15 -22.34
CA LYS A 3 53.53 -6.44 -22.64
C LYS A 3 52.71 -6.35 -21.35
N CYS A 4 52.67 -5.18 -20.72
CA CYS A 4 51.72 -4.87 -19.66
C CYS A 4 50.34 -4.64 -20.29
N ILE A 5 49.39 -5.55 -20.01
CA ILE A 5 47.98 -5.36 -20.32
C ILE A 5 47.40 -4.50 -19.20
N ILE A 6 47.14 -3.23 -19.49
CA ILE A 6 46.42 -2.32 -18.58
C ILE A 6 44.94 -2.65 -18.71
N LEU A 7 44.39 -3.33 -17.70
CA LEU A 7 42.97 -3.60 -17.57
C LEU A 7 42.28 -2.30 -17.11
N PHE A 8 41.58 -1.63 -18.02
CA PHE A 8 40.74 -0.47 -17.70
C PHE A 8 39.52 -0.95 -16.90
N LEU A 9 39.58 -0.79 -15.59
CA LEU A 9 38.44 -0.99 -14.69
C LEU A 9 37.48 0.19 -14.88
N ILE A 10 36.45 0.00 -15.69
CA ILE A 10 35.36 0.96 -15.86
C ILE A 10 34.56 0.96 -14.56
N PHE A 11 34.89 1.90 -13.67
CA PHE A 11 34.09 2.17 -12.47
C PHE A 11 32.82 2.90 -12.93
N THR A 12 31.73 2.17 -13.17
CA THR A 12 30.43 2.77 -13.39
C THR A 12 29.97 3.38 -12.08
N LEU A 13 30.21 4.68 -11.90
CA LEU A 13 29.53 5.49 -10.88
C LEU A 13 28.03 5.42 -11.17
N GLY A 14 27.32 4.61 -10.40
CA GLY A 14 25.86 4.54 -10.46
C GLY A 14 25.26 5.88 -10.03
N ILE A 15 24.84 6.68 -11.00
CA ILE A 15 24.04 7.86 -10.74
C ILE A 15 22.64 7.36 -10.36
N ASN A 16 22.33 7.37 -9.06
CA ASN A 16 20.96 7.12 -8.60
C ASN A 16 20.11 8.36 -8.91
N ALA A 17 19.32 8.30 -9.98
CA ALA A 17 18.36 9.34 -10.31
C ALA A 17 17.19 9.32 -9.30
N GLN A 18 16.79 10.50 -8.81
CA GLN A 18 15.57 10.63 -8.00
C GLN A 18 14.34 10.53 -8.91
N GLU A 19 13.41 9.65 -8.55
CA GLU A 19 12.16 9.44 -9.26
C GLU A 19 11.10 10.45 -8.83
N LYS A 20 10.10 10.70 -9.70
CA LYS A 20 9.07 11.71 -9.51
C LYS A 20 7.68 11.19 -9.85
N LEU A 21 6.70 11.45 -8.99
CA LEU A 21 5.29 11.24 -9.24
C LEU A 21 4.55 12.59 -9.15
N ASN A 22 3.73 12.91 -10.15
CA ASN A 22 2.90 14.11 -10.13
C ASN A 22 1.45 13.77 -9.75
N VAL A 23 0.92 14.49 -8.78
CA VAL A 23 -0.46 14.39 -8.29
C VAL A 23 -1.18 15.69 -8.61
N TYR A 24 -2.26 15.63 -9.39
CA TYR A 24 -2.94 16.81 -9.92
C TYR A 24 -4.20 17.18 -9.12
N PHE A 25 -4.51 18.47 -9.07
CA PHE A 25 -5.62 19.02 -8.29
C PHE A 25 -6.61 19.79 -9.17
N ASP A 26 -7.87 19.78 -8.74
CA ASP A 26 -8.92 20.61 -9.33
C ASP A 26 -8.58 22.11 -9.14
N PHE A 27 -9.21 22.94 -9.97
CA PHE A 27 -9.10 24.39 -9.86
C PHE A 27 -9.49 24.85 -8.45
N ASP A 28 -8.62 25.67 -7.84
CA ASP A 28 -8.79 26.27 -6.52
C ASP A 28 -9.05 25.30 -5.34
N LYS A 29 -8.75 24.00 -5.52
CA LYS A 29 -8.90 22.99 -4.46
C LYS A 29 -7.58 22.47 -3.97
N HIS A 30 -7.55 22.08 -2.70
CA HIS A 30 -6.41 21.44 -2.04
C HIS A 30 -6.68 19.99 -1.64
N ASN A 31 -7.95 19.61 -1.48
CA ASN A 31 -8.35 18.23 -1.20
C ASN A 31 -7.99 17.32 -2.38
N LEU A 32 -7.60 16.08 -2.08
CA LEU A 32 -7.34 15.06 -3.10
C LEU A 32 -8.64 14.68 -3.82
N ASN A 33 -8.65 14.82 -5.15
CA ASN A 33 -9.72 14.30 -6.00
C ASN A 33 -9.55 12.79 -6.26
N GLU A 34 -10.56 12.16 -6.86
CA GLU A 34 -10.53 10.71 -7.13
C GLU A 34 -9.33 10.28 -7.98
N GLN A 35 -8.93 11.11 -8.95
CA GLN A 35 -7.81 10.82 -9.84
C GLN A 35 -6.46 10.93 -9.10
N ALA A 36 -6.32 11.90 -8.20
CA ALA A 36 -5.16 12.06 -7.32
C ALA A 36 -4.99 10.85 -6.41
N ILE A 37 -6.07 10.46 -5.72
CA ILE A 37 -6.10 9.27 -4.86
C ILE A 37 -5.73 8.01 -5.66
N LYS A 38 -6.33 7.83 -6.84
CA LYS A 38 -6.02 6.70 -7.72
C LYS A 38 -4.55 6.69 -8.15
N THR A 39 -3.97 7.85 -8.45
CA THR A 39 -2.58 8.00 -8.87
C THR A 39 -1.63 7.58 -7.76
N ILE A 40 -1.81 8.11 -6.55
CA ILE A 40 -0.98 7.78 -5.38
C ILE A 40 -1.12 6.29 -5.04
N ASN A 41 -2.35 5.77 -5.00
CA ASN A 41 -2.59 4.36 -4.71
C ASN A 41 -1.99 3.42 -5.75
N THR A 42 -2.00 3.81 -7.04
CA THR A 42 -1.36 3.02 -8.10
C THR A 42 0.15 2.96 -7.90
N TRP A 43 0.78 4.09 -7.57
CA TRP A 43 2.21 4.18 -7.29
C TRP A 43 2.62 3.39 -6.04
N ILE A 44 1.91 3.54 -4.92
CA ILE A 44 2.11 2.73 -3.70
C ILE A 44 2.02 1.24 -4.05
N ALA A 45 1.05 0.90 -4.90
CA ALA A 45 0.83 -0.48 -5.29
C ALA A 45 1.78 -0.99 -6.38
N GLU A 46 2.78 -0.26 -6.82
CA GLU A 46 3.91 -0.86 -7.54
C GLU A 46 4.74 -1.77 -6.63
N GLY A 47 4.59 -1.62 -5.30
CA GLY A 47 5.15 -2.55 -4.31
C GLY A 47 6.65 -2.43 -4.12
N LYS A 48 7.29 -1.41 -4.68
CA LYS A 48 8.72 -1.16 -4.43
C LYS A 48 8.92 -0.47 -3.08
N ASN A 49 10.10 -0.66 -2.49
CA ASN A 49 10.46 -0.05 -1.21
C ASN A 49 10.84 1.43 -1.40
N TYR A 50 9.85 2.25 -1.71
CA TYR A 50 10.07 3.68 -1.93
C TYR A 50 10.24 4.42 -0.60
N GLN A 51 11.19 5.35 -0.60
CA GLN A 51 11.31 6.37 0.43
C GLN A 51 11.03 7.73 -0.19
N VAL A 52 10.01 8.41 0.31
CA VAL A 52 9.71 9.79 -0.09
C VAL A 52 10.73 10.71 0.56
N THR A 53 11.39 11.50 -0.29
CA THR A 53 12.48 12.39 0.12
C THR A 53 12.07 13.86 0.12
N LYS A 54 11.15 14.25 -0.77
CA LYS A 54 10.71 15.65 -0.94
C LYS A 54 9.27 15.71 -1.45
N LEU A 55 8.56 16.79 -1.09
CA LEU A 55 7.25 17.12 -1.61
C LEU A 55 7.21 18.59 -2.06
N TYR A 56 6.87 18.81 -3.32
CA TYR A 56 6.83 20.13 -3.91
C TYR A 56 5.44 20.45 -4.47
N GLY A 57 4.83 21.54 -4.00
CA GLY A 57 3.51 21.99 -4.42
C GLY A 57 3.60 23.12 -5.43
N PHE A 58 2.70 23.12 -6.40
CA PHE A 58 2.64 24.08 -7.50
C PHE A 58 1.19 24.55 -7.72
N CYS A 59 1.05 25.82 -8.11
CA CYS A 59 -0.20 26.47 -8.47
C CYS A 59 -0.07 27.13 -9.85
N ASP A 60 -1.21 27.39 -10.50
CA ASP A 60 -1.22 28.18 -11.73
C ASP A 60 -1.06 29.68 -11.43
N TRP A 61 -0.85 30.48 -12.47
CA TRP A 61 -0.61 31.93 -12.38
C TRP A 61 -1.82 32.75 -11.91
N LYS A 62 -2.97 32.11 -11.65
CA LYS A 62 -4.20 32.79 -11.27
C LYS A 62 -4.21 33.03 -9.76
N GLY A 63 -3.82 34.23 -9.33
CA GLY A 63 -3.89 34.63 -7.92
C GLY A 63 -2.79 35.63 -7.54
N THR A 64 -2.73 36.01 -6.27
CA THR A 64 -1.55 36.70 -5.73
C THR A 64 -0.50 35.67 -5.33
N ASN A 65 0.78 36.03 -5.41
CA ASN A 65 1.89 35.12 -5.12
C ASN A 65 1.77 34.45 -3.73
N SER A 66 1.44 35.25 -2.70
CA SER A 66 1.20 34.77 -1.32
C SER A 66 0.02 33.80 -1.19
N TYR A 67 -1.06 34.00 -1.96
CA TYR A 67 -2.21 33.10 -1.98
C TYR A 67 -1.85 31.75 -2.61
N ASN A 68 -1.15 31.79 -3.75
CA ASN A 68 -0.73 30.60 -4.49
C ASN A 68 0.29 29.76 -3.70
N ASP A 69 1.19 30.40 -2.95
CA ASP A 69 2.10 29.72 -2.03
C ASP A 69 1.36 28.99 -0.92
N THR A 70 0.36 29.65 -0.33
CA THR A 70 -0.48 29.06 0.73
C THR A 70 -1.26 27.85 0.20
N LEU A 71 -1.87 27.98 -0.99
CA LEU A 71 -2.63 26.88 -1.61
C LEU A 71 -1.71 25.70 -2.00
N ALA A 72 -0.52 25.99 -2.51
CA ALA A 72 0.49 24.97 -2.82
C ALA A 72 0.90 24.19 -1.56
N LEU A 73 1.15 24.89 -0.44
CA LEU A 73 1.48 24.24 0.83
C LEU A 73 0.32 23.40 1.38
N LYS A 74 -0.92 23.89 1.29
CA LYS A 74 -2.10 23.11 1.68
C LYS A 74 -2.20 21.79 0.91
N ARG A 75 -2.00 21.82 -0.42
CA ARG A 75 -1.96 20.59 -1.26
C ARG A 75 -0.85 19.64 -0.85
N VAL A 76 0.34 20.18 -0.55
CA VAL A 76 1.46 19.35 -0.09
C VAL A 76 1.14 18.66 1.23
N ASN A 77 0.51 19.38 2.18
CA ASN A 77 0.10 18.80 3.46
C ASN A 77 -0.95 17.70 3.29
N GLU A 78 -1.92 17.88 2.40
CA GLU A 78 -2.92 16.84 2.08
C GLU A 78 -2.25 15.57 1.53
N VAL A 79 -1.29 15.72 0.61
CA VAL A 79 -0.51 14.58 0.09
C VAL A 79 0.35 13.97 1.19
N TYR A 80 1.02 14.76 2.01
CA TYR A 80 1.85 14.28 3.11
C TYR A 80 1.03 13.45 4.10
N ASN A 81 -0.11 13.97 4.56
CA ASN A 81 -0.99 13.26 5.49
C ASN A 81 -1.47 11.94 4.88
N PHE A 82 -1.92 11.95 3.63
CA PHE A 82 -2.35 10.73 2.94
C PHE A 82 -1.22 9.69 2.84
N LEU A 83 0.02 10.11 2.57
CA LEU A 83 1.18 9.21 2.52
C LEU A 83 1.48 8.60 3.90
N ILE A 84 1.42 9.38 4.97
CA ILE A 84 1.64 8.89 6.34
C ILE A 84 0.51 7.94 6.77
N GLU A 85 -0.74 8.28 6.49
CA GLU A 85 -1.92 7.43 6.74
C GLU A 85 -1.85 6.12 5.94
N SER A 86 -1.25 6.16 4.75
CA SER A 86 -1.00 4.98 3.91
C SER A 86 0.29 4.23 4.28
N GLU A 87 0.93 4.59 5.40
CA GLU A 87 2.18 4.01 5.91
C GLU A 87 3.34 3.99 4.90
N VAL A 88 3.42 5.02 4.05
CA VAL A 88 4.55 5.21 3.14
C VAL A 88 5.74 5.75 3.93
N ASP A 89 6.93 5.22 3.68
CA ASP A 89 8.14 5.71 4.33
C ASP A 89 8.50 7.12 3.83
N VAL A 90 8.51 8.06 4.76
CA VAL A 90 8.84 9.47 4.53
C VAL A 90 10.05 9.84 5.40
N VAL A 91 11.05 10.51 4.83
CA VAL A 91 12.21 10.94 5.62
C VAL A 91 11.79 11.90 6.73
N LYS A 92 12.33 11.72 7.93
CA LYS A 92 11.95 12.47 9.15
C LYS A 92 12.00 14.00 9.00
N ASN A 93 12.96 14.50 8.22
CA ASN A 93 13.12 15.93 7.92
C ASN A 93 12.84 16.17 6.43
N ILE A 94 11.66 15.76 5.97
CA ILE A 94 11.29 15.91 4.56
C ILE A 94 11.32 17.37 4.12
N GLU A 95 11.90 17.60 2.96
CA GLU A 95 11.87 18.91 2.32
C GLU A 95 10.47 19.13 1.71
N ILE A 96 9.73 20.06 2.31
CA ILE A 96 8.42 20.52 1.82
C ILE A 96 8.57 21.94 1.30
N ARG A 97 8.09 22.20 0.08
CA ARG A 97 8.06 23.55 -0.48
C ARG A 97 6.81 23.78 -1.33
N GLY A 98 6.10 24.88 -1.09
CA GLY A 98 5.14 25.44 -2.04
C GLY A 98 5.87 26.42 -2.93
N PHE A 99 5.90 26.16 -4.23
CA PHE A 99 6.47 27.07 -5.23
C PHE A 99 5.45 28.08 -5.74
N GLY A 100 4.16 27.90 -5.44
CA GLY A 100 3.11 28.76 -5.99
C GLY A 100 3.21 28.78 -7.52
N GLU A 101 3.40 29.96 -8.09
CA GLU A 101 3.64 30.17 -9.52
C GLU A 101 5.12 30.31 -9.92
N ASP A 102 6.05 30.31 -8.96
CA ASP A 102 7.50 30.54 -9.11
C ASP A 102 8.22 29.30 -9.69
N PHE A 103 7.81 28.94 -10.91
CA PHE A 103 8.42 27.89 -11.73
C PHE A 103 8.04 28.07 -13.20
N LYS A 104 8.67 27.29 -14.08
CA LYS A 104 8.31 27.29 -15.51
C LYS A 104 6.93 26.67 -15.72
N GLN A 105 5.94 27.51 -15.97
CA GLN A 105 4.56 27.12 -16.24
C GLN A 105 4.44 26.32 -17.55
N SER A 106 3.66 25.23 -17.50
CA SER A 106 3.21 24.53 -18.71
C SER A 106 2.17 25.36 -19.46
N LYS A 107 2.09 25.15 -20.78
CA LYS A 107 0.99 25.69 -21.60
C LYS A 107 -0.36 25.07 -21.24
N ILE A 108 -0.36 23.86 -20.70
CA ILE A 108 -1.55 23.17 -20.22
C ILE A 108 -1.74 23.54 -18.74
N GLN A 109 -2.76 24.35 -18.45
CA GLN A 109 -2.97 24.92 -17.11
C GLN A 109 -3.15 23.86 -16.03
N ASP A 110 -3.79 22.74 -16.37
CA ASP A 110 -4.06 21.66 -15.42
C ASP A 110 -2.78 20.99 -14.91
N GLU A 111 -1.71 21.02 -15.71
CA GLU A 111 -0.42 20.46 -15.32
C GLU A 111 0.29 21.30 -14.25
N ASN A 112 -0.10 22.57 -14.09
CA ASN A 112 0.49 23.50 -13.14
C ASN A 112 -0.07 23.34 -11.73
N ARG A 113 -1.28 22.75 -11.59
CA ARG A 113 -1.94 22.48 -10.30
C ARG A 113 -1.56 21.09 -9.81
N ARG A 114 -0.36 20.95 -9.25
CA ARG A 114 0.14 19.63 -8.84
C ARG A 114 0.97 19.65 -7.57
N VAL A 115 1.11 18.47 -6.97
CA VAL A 115 2.18 18.15 -6.04
C VAL A 115 3.09 17.12 -6.70
N THR A 116 4.39 17.39 -6.72
CA THR A 116 5.40 16.44 -7.14
C THR A 116 5.99 15.75 -5.91
N ILE A 117 5.80 14.43 -5.86
CA ILE A 117 6.43 13.54 -4.89
C ILE A 117 7.77 13.11 -5.45
N ILE A 118 8.86 13.41 -4.75
CA ILE A 118 10.20 12.96 -5.12
C ILE A 118 10.60 11.83 -4.19
N PHE A 119 10.87 10.67 -4.77
CA PHE A 119 11.17 9.46 -4.05
C PHE A 119 12.40 8.78 -4.63
N LYS A 120 12.94 7.85 -3.84
CA LYS A 120 13.95 6.91 -4.30
C LYS A 120 13.47 5.52 -3.95
N GLU A 121 13.66 4.58 -4.84
CA GLU A 121 13.67 3.18 -4.45
C GLU A 121 14.84 2.99 -3.48
N LYS A 122 14.54 2.55 -2.26
CA LYS A 122 15.58 1.97 -1.43
C LYS A 122 16.02 0.72 -2.18
N SER A 123 17.19 0.78 -2.83
CA SER A 123 17.89 -0.43 -3.24
C SER A 123 17.81 -1.38 -2.07
N SER A 124 17.42 -2.63 -2.32
CA SER A 124 17.61 -3.72 -1.38
C SER A 124 19.12 -3.86 -1.15
N VAL A 125 19.68 -2.98 -0.33
CA VAL A 125 20.90 -3.24 0.42
C VAL A 125 20.61 -4.56 1.11
N ALA A 126 21.42 -5.58 0.79
CA ALA A 126 21.33 -6.95 1.30
C ALA A 126 20.56 -6.98 2.62
N VAL A 127 19.27 -7.30 2.51
CA VAL A 127 18.42 -7.46 3.68
C VAL A 127 18.96 -8.69 4.36
N THR A 128 19.62 -8.51 5.51
CA THR A 128 20.12 -9.62 6.31
C THR A 128 18.96 -10.58 6.55
N GLU A 129 19.14 -11.85 6.20
CA GLU A 129 18.14 -12.93 6.21
C GLU A 129 17.29 -12.94 7.49
N ASN A 130 17.90 -12.54 8.62
CA ASN A 130 17.31 -12.49 9.95
C ASN A 130 16.01 -11.68 10.10
N ASN A 131 15.82 -10.55 9.40
CA ASN A 131 14.62 -9.72 9.59
C ASN A 131 13.44 -10.14 8.69
N ILE A 132 13.70 -10.76 7.53
CA ILE A 132 12.65 -11.34 6.69
C ILE A 132 12.15 -12.65 7.30
N GLU A 133 13.03 -13.42 7.93
CA GLU A 133 12.67 -14.67 8.62
C GLU A 133 11.77 -14.39 9.83
N LEU A 134 12.01 -13.32 10.59
CA LEU A 134 11.23 -13.00 11.79
C LEU A 134 9.75 -12.66 11.49
N GLU A 135 9.48 -11.87 10.43
CA GLU A 135 8.10 -11.52 10.03
C GLU A 135 7.42 -12.69 9.29
N LYS A 136 8.13 -13.42 8.41
CA LYS A 136 7.62 -14.64 7.74
C LYS A 136 7.28 -15.78 8.70
N ASN A 137 7.80 -15.74 9.92
CA ASN A 137 7.54 -16.78 10.91
C ASN A 137 6.32 -16.46 11.77
N LYS A 138 5.86 -15.21 11.85
CA LYS A 138 4.85 -14.85 12.87
C LYS A 138 3.48 -15.47 12.61
N PHE A 139 2.98 -15.45 11.37
CA PHE A 139 1.69 -16.09 11.05
C PHE A 139 1.84 -17.61 10.93
N THR A 140 2.97 -18.08 10.40
CA THR A 140 3.34 -19.51 10.37
C THR A 140 3.34 -20.13 11.76
N GLU A 141 3.96 -19.49 12.76
CA GLU A 141 3.96 -19.96 14.15
C GLU A 141 2.56 -19.91 14.78
N LYS A 142 1.79 -18.83 14.55
CA LYS A 142 0.37 -18.76 14.97
C LYS A 142 -0.41 -19.96 14.45
N ILE A 143 -0.27 -20.28 13.15
CA ILE A 143 -0.92 -21.45 12.56
C ILE A 143 -0.37 -22.73 13.18
N LYS A 144 0.94 -22.93 13.36
CA LYS A 144 1.48 -24.16 13.99
C LYS A 144 0.84 -24.46 15.34
N SER A 145 0.62 -23.44 16.16
CA SER A 145 -0.06 -23.59 17.47
C SER A 145 -1.58 -23.68 17.41
N ALA A 146 -2.20 -23.37 16.28
CA ALA A 146 -3.65 -23.25 16.16
C ALA A 146 -4.38 -24.60 16.20
N LYS A 147 -5.54 -24.60 16.84
CA LYS A 147 -6.47 -25.72 16.95
C LYS A 147 -7.69 -25.50 16.05
N LYS A 148 -8.45 -26.56 15.81
CA LYS A 148 -9.75 -26.47 15.15
C LYS A 148 -10.64 -25.46 15.88
N GLY A 149 -11.20 -24.52 15.13
CA GLY A 149 -12.04 -23.43 15.64
C GLY A 149 -11.29 -22.11 15.87
N ASP A 150 -9.95 -22.10 15.85
CA ASP A 150 -9.18 -20.88 16.02
C ASP A 150 -9.36 -19.95 14.81
N LEU A 151 -9.49 -18.66 15.10
CA LEU A 151 -9.66 -17.60 14.12
C LEU A 151 -8.44 -16.69 14.15
N LEU A 152 -7.71 -16.65 13.04
CA LEU A 152 -6.43 -15.95 12.94
C LEU A 152 -6.53 -14.78 11.97
N LYS A 153 -6.24 -13.56 12.45
CA LYS A 153 -6.14 -12.37 11.58
C LYS A 153 -4.95 -12.52 10.64
N LEU A 154 -5.20 -12.25 9.36
CA LEU A 154 -4.16 -12.16 8.34
C LEU A 154 -3.62 -10.73 8.34
N ASP A 155 -2.53 -10.51 9.06
CA ASP A 155 -1.94 -9.18 9.24
C ASP A 155 -1.35 -8.66 7.90
N ASN A 156 -1.34 -7.34 7.67
CA ASN A 156 -0.75 -6.71 6.47
C ASN A 156 -1.41 -7.09 5.12
N ILE A 157 -2.67 -7.52 5.12
CA ILE A 157 -3.46 -7.69 3.89
C ILE A 157 -4.28 -6.44 3.57
N TYR A 158 -3.96 -5.79 2.46
CA TYR A 158 -4.61 -4.56 2.01
C TYR A 158 -5.19 -4.74 0.61
N PHE A 159 -6.22 -3.95 0.34
CA PHE A 159 -6.94 -3.94 -0.92
C PHE A 159 -7.05 -2.52 -1.44
N TYR A 160 -7.12 -2.36 -2.76
CA TYR A 160 -7.45 -1.06 -3.34
C TYR A 160 -8.84 -0.60 -2.85
N ASN A 161 -9.03 0.71 -2.76
CA ASN A 161 -10.26 1.31 -2.26
C ASN A 161 -11.51 0.76 -2.98
N ASN A 162 -12.54 0.41 -2.21
CA ASN A 162 -13.79 -0.23 -2.67
C ASN A 162 -13.58 -1.43 -3.61
N SER A 163 -12.46 -2.14 -3.48
CA SER A 163 -12.08 -3.25 -4.35
C SER A 163 -11.71 -4.51 -3.56
N ALA A 164 -11.73 -5.63 -4.29
CA ALA A 164 -11.15 -6.91 -3.89
C ALA A 164 -9.77 -7.16 -4.52
N LYS A 165 -9.25 -6.19 -5.30
CA LYS A 165 -7.89 -6.27 -5.82
C LYS A 165 -6.91 -6.10 -4.65
N VAL A 166 -6.07 -7.09 -4.43
CA VAL A 166 -5.02 -7.07 -3.40
C VAL A 166 -3.89 -6.15 -3.86
N VAL A 167 -3.29 -5.40 -2.93
CA VAL A 167 -2.09 -4.60 -3.22
C VAL A 167 -0.84 -5.48 -3.21
N PRO A 168 0.21 -5.18 -4.00
CA PRO A 168 1.43 -5.99 -4.02
C PRO A 168 2.19 -6.08 -2.70
N LYS A 169 2.12 -5.06 -1.82
CA LYS A 169 2.71 -5.14 -0.46
C LYS A 169 2.14 -6.30 0.36
N SER A 170 0.93 -6.77 0.04
CA SER A 170 0.29 -7.93 0.69
C SER A 170 0.66 -9.28 0.08
N GLU A 171 1.50 -9.32 -0.95
CA GLU A 171 1.98 -10.59 -1.50
C GLU A 171 2.78 -11.41 -0.49
N SER A 172 3.52 -10.74 0.41
CA SER A 172 4.30 -11.41 1.46
C SER A 172 3.42 -12.28 2.37
N ILE A 173 2.33 -11.73 2.89
CA ILE A 173 1.42 -12.46 3.77
C ILE A 173 0.62 -13.52 3.00
N LEU A 174 0.26 -13.26 1.74
CA LEU A 174 -0.38 -14.27 0.89
C LEU A 174 0.55 -15.45 0.61
N TYR A 175 1.84 -15.18 0.38
CA TYR A 175 2.86 -16.20 0.21
C TYR A 175 3.10 -16.99 1.50
N GLU A 176 3.10 -16.34 2.66
CA GLU A 176 3.21 -17.04 3.95
C GLU A 176 2.02 -17.99 4.19
N LEU A 177 0.79 -17.52 3.94
CA LEU A 177 -0.41 -18.38 4.00
C LEU A 177 -0.32 -19.56 3.01
N LEU A 178 0.25 -19.34 1.82
CA LEU A 178 0.50 -20.42 0.86
C LEU A 178 1.49 -21.45 1.42
N CYS A 179 2.64 -21.03 1.94
CA CYS A 179 3.62 -21.93 2.57
C CYS A 179 2.98 -22.76 3.68
N VAL A 180 2.21 -22.12 4.56
CA VAL A 180 1.44 -22.80 5.61
C VAL A 180 0.53 -23.89 5.05
N MET A 181 -0.21 -23.61 3.97
CA MET A 181 -1.11 -24.57 3.34
C MET A 181 -0.37 -25.72 2.65
N VAL A 182 0.82 -25.47 2.11
CA VAL A 182 1.71 -26.48 1.52
C VAL A 182 2.28 -27.39 2.62
N ASP A 183 2.81 -26.81 3.69
CA ASP A 183 3.47 -27.54 4.77
C ASP A 183 2.50 -28.36 5.65
N ASN A 184 1.21 -28.02 5.62
CA ASN A 184 0.18 -28.69 6.39
C ASN A 184 -0.89 -29.29 5.46
N PRO A 185 -0.66 -30.44 4.80
CA PRO A 185 -1.56 -30.96 3.75
C PRO A 185 -2.97 -31.31 4.22
N ASN A 186 -3.16 -31.59 5.51
CA ASN A 186 -4.46 -31.90 6.12
C ASN A 186 -5.23 -30.65 6.58
N LEU A 187 -4.56 -29.49 6.63
CA LEU A 187 -5.16 -28.24 7.08
C LEU A 187 -6.30 -27.84 6.12
N LYS A 188 -7.48 -27.63 6.69
CA LYS A 188 -8.64 -27.02 6.02
C LYS A 188 -9.00 -25.70 6.68
N ILE A 189 -9.27 -24.69 5.87
CA ILE A 189 -9.53 -23.32 6.33
C ILE A 189 -10.80 -22.72 5.73
N GLU A 190 -11.42 -21.80 6.46
CA GLU A 190 -12.39 -20.85 5.92
C GLU A 190 -11.81 -19.43 5.96
N ILE A 191 -11.81 -18.77 4.81
CA ILE A 191 -11.31 -17.40 4.66
C ILE A 191 -12.48 -16.43 4.88
N GLN A 192 -12.40 -15.59 5.89
CA GLN A 192 -13.48 -14.69 6.30
C GLN A 192 -13.11 -13.23 5.98
N GLY A 193 -13.96 -12.53 5.24
CA GLY A 193 -13.76 -11.11 4.90
C GLY A 193 -14.68 -10.20 5.71
N HIS A 194 -14.16 -9.07 6.17
CA HIS A 194 -14.85 -8.08 7.01
C HIS A 194 -14.65 -6.66 6.47
N ILE A 195 -15.58 -5.76 6.79
CA ILE A 195 -15.49 -4.32 6.50
C ILE A 195 -15.88 -3.52 7.75
N CYS A 196 -15.39 -2.28 7.85
CA CYS A 196 -15.69 -1.35 8.95
C CYS A 196 -17.08 -0.74 8.85
N CYS A 197 -17.45 -0.24 7.66
CA CYS A 197 -18.69 0.47 7.46
C CYS A 197 -19.32 0.10 6.13
N LYS A 198 -20.66 0.09 6.07
CA LYS A 198 -21.41 -0.06 4.82
C LYS A 198 -21.79 1.33 4.34
N ARG A 199 -21.11 1.85 3.32
CA ARG A 199 -21.59 3.09 2.67
C ARG A 199 -22.83 2.78 1.82
N PRO A 200 -23.77 3.72 1.61
CA PRO A 200 -24.97 3.48 0.80
C PRO A 200 -24.67 3.00 -0.62
N THR A 201 -23.52 3.40 -1.16
CA THR A 201 -23.04 3.06 -2.51
C THR A 201 -22.17 1.82 -2.55
N GLU A 202 -21.82 1.24 -1.39
CA GLU A 202 -20.87 0.15 -1.31
C GLU A 202 -21.57 -1.18 -1.58
N PRO A 203 -21.14 -1.96 -2.59
CA PRO A 203 -21.77 -3.22 -2.89
C PRO A 203 -21.59 -4.17 -1.70
N GLU A 204 -22.70 -4.76 -1.25
CA GLU A 204 -22.81 -5.65 -0.08
C GLU A 204 -21.85 -6.85 -0.11
N VAL A 205 -21.27 -7.12 -1.29
CA VAL A 205 -20.39 -8.23 -1.60
C VAL A 205 -18.88 -7.93 -1.50
N ILE A 206 -18.41 -6.74 -1.12
CA ILE A 206 -16.95 -6.44 -1.05
C ILE A 206 -16.22 -7.36 -0.07
N SER A 207 -16.78 -7.59 1.11
CA SER A 207 -16.21 -8.51 2.09
C SER A 207 -16.02 -9.93 1.52
N THR A 208 -17.05 -10.45 0.84
CA THR A 208 -17.02 -11.74 0.15
C THR A 208 -16.01 -11.73 -1.00
N ALA A 209 -15.94 -10.64 -1.76
CA ALA A 209 -15.03 -10.51 -2.89
C ALA A 209 -13.57 -10.50 -2.44
N ARG A 210 -13.25 -9.84 -1.30
CA ARG A 210 -11.91 -9.84 -0.68
C ARG A 210 -11.50 -11.22 -0.20
N ALA A 211 -12.39 -11.92 0.51
CA ALA A 211 -12.16 -13.32 0.92
C ALA A 211 -11.92 -14.23 -0.31
N ARG A 212 -12.72 -14.04 -1.37
CA ARG A 212 -12.56 -14.76 -2.64
C ARG A 212 -11.24 -14.44 -3.34
N ALA A 213 -10.69 -13.23 -3.21
CA ALA A 213 -9.41 -12.87 -3.81
C ALA A 213 -8.26 -13.69 -3.19
N VAL A 214 -8.25 -13.85 -1.87
CA VAL A 214 -7.30 -14.71 -1.15
C VAL A 214 -7.48 -16.18 -1.55
N TYR A 215 -8.73 -16.67 -1.59
CA TYR A 215 -9.04 -18.02 -2.07
C TYR A 215 -8.48 -18.26 -3.48
N ASN A 216 -8.75 -17.36 -4.42
CA ASN A 216 -8.29 -17.48 -5.80
C ASN A 216 -6.76 -17.41 -5.92
N TYR A 217 -6.10 -16.65 -5.05
CA TYR A 217 -4.63 -16.65 -4.96
C TYR A 217 -4.11 -18.06 -4.63
N LEU A 218 -4.67 -18.73 -3.62
CA LEU A 218 -4.25 -20.08 -3.23
C LEU A 218 -4.57 -21.13 -4.30
N ILE A 219 -5.73 -21.02 -4.98
CA ILE A 219 -6.08 -21.90 -6.10
C ILE A 219 -5.09 -21.77 -7.27
N ARG A 220 -4.70 -20.54 -7.63
CA ARG A 220 -3.70 -20.31 -8.69
C ARG A 220 -2.36 -20.94 -8.33
N ASN A 221 -2.04 -20.97 -7.04
CA ASN A 221 -0.87 -21.62 -6.46
C ASN A 221 -1.10 -23.10 -6.08
N LYS A 222 -2.10 -23.75 -6.69
CA LYS A 222 -2.32 -25.22 -6.66
C LYS A 222 -2.72 -25.80 -5.30
N ILE A 223 -3.24 -25.00 -4.36
CA ILE A 223 -3.92 -25.55 -3.19
C ILE A 223 -5.27 -26.14 -3.62
N ASP A 224 -5.60 -27.33 -3.10
CA ASP A 224 -6.84 -28.02 -3.44
C ASP A 224 -8.08 -27.24 -2.97
N ARG A 225 -9.10 -27.16 -3.85
CA ARG A 225 -10.37 -26.46 -3.57
C ARG A 225 -11.11 -27.02 -2.37
N THR A 226 -11.02 -28.33 -2.13
CA THR A 226 -11.69 -29.03 -1.03
C THR A 226 -11.13 -28.68 0.35
N ARG A 227 -9.94 -28.07 0.39
CA ARG A 227 -9.28 -27.64 1.63
C ARG A 227 -9.65 -26.24 2.07
N MET A 228 -10.45 -25.52 1.27
CA MET A 228 -10.69 -24.10 1.50
C MET A 228 -12.14 -23.73 1.21
N THR A 229 -12.70 -22.89 2.07
CA THR A 229 -13.95 -22.15 1.80
C THR A 229 -13.70 -20.66 2.00
N PHE A 230 -14.61 -19.81 1.54
CA PHE A 230 -14.55 -18.37 1.82
C PHE A 230 -15.93 -17.79 2.07
N LYS A 231 -16.01 -16.77 2.92
CA LYS A 231 -17.26 -16.10 3.28
C LYS A 231 -17.03 -14.63 3.60
N GLY A 232 -17.93 -13.77 3.16
CA GLY A 232 -17.95 -12.37 3.59
C GLY A 232 -18.97 -12.17 4.70
N TYR A 233 -18.57 -11.48 5.77
CA TYR A 233 -19.43 -11.11 6.89
C TYR A 233 -19.88 -9.65 6.85
N GLY A 234 -19.38 -8.84 5.91
CA GLY A 234 -19.68 -7.42 5.87
C GLY A 234 -19.35 -6.76 7.22
N VAL A 235 -20.32 -6.01 7.74
CA VAL A 235 -20.27 -5.35 9.06
C VAL A 235 -20.88 -6.20 10.19
N SER A 236 -21.30 -7.44 9.92
CA SER A 236 -22.05 -8.25 10.92
C SER A 236 -21.22 -8.77 12.09
N ARG A 237 -19.88 -8.72 11.99
CA ARG A 237 -18.93 -9.22 12.99
C ARG A 237 -17.78 -8.22 13.19
N PRO A 238 -18.06 -7.04 13.75
CA PRO A 238 -17.03 -6.06 14.02
C PRO A 238 -16.21 -6.47 15.24
N ILE A 239 -14.92 -6.14 15.25
CA ILE A 239 -14.06 -6.19 16.45
C ILE A 239 -14.38 -4.98 17.33
N HIS A 240 -14.46 -3.80 16.72
CA HIS A 240 -14.77 -2.55 17.39
C HIS A 240 -16.21 -2.13 17.08
N PRO A 241 -17.03 -1.74 18.08
CA PRO A 241 -18.39 -1.31 17.85
C PRO A 241 -18.49 -0.24 16.77
N ILE A 242 -19.45 -0.38 15.87
CA ILE A 242 -19.75 0.61 14.83
C ILE A 242 -20.76 1.62 15.40
N PRO A 243 -20.54 2.95 15.28
CA PRO A 243 -19.44 3.60 14.56
C PRO A 243 -18.12 3.55 15.35
N GLU A 244 -17.03 3.30 14.62
CA GLU A 244 -15.67 3.28 15.14
C GLU A 244 -15.22 4.66 15.63
N LYS A 245 -14.34 4.70 16.63
CA LYS A 245 -13.88 5.94 17.25
C LYS A 245 -12.79 6.66 16.44
N ASN A 246 -12.03 5.92 15.64
CA ASN A 246 -10.89 6.42 14.89
C ASN A 246 -10.55 5.49 13.71
N ALA A 247 -9.65 5.95 12.84
CA ALA A 247 -9.23 5.21 11.65
C ALA A 247 -8.56 3.86 11.95
N LEU A 248 -7.94 3.70 13.13
CA LEU A 248 -7.31 2.44 13.53
C LEU A 248 -8.37 1.37 13.83
N GLU A 249 -9.43 1.73 14.55
CA GLU A 249 -10.56 0.84 14.80
C GLU A 249 -11.28 0.46 13.50
N GLU A 250 -11.41 1.39 12.56
CA GLU A 250 -11.94 1.08 11.23
C GLU A 250 -11.03 0.08 10.49
N ASP A 251 -9.71 0.25 10.55
CA ASP A 251 -8.79 -0.67 9.89
C ASP A 251 -8.84 -2.07 10.50
N ASP A 252 -8.92 -2.16 11.82
CA ASP A 252 -9.14 -3.42 12.52
C ASP A 252 -10.44 -4.12 12.09
N ASN A 253 -11.51 -3.36 11.83
CA ASN A 253 -12.74 -3.94 11.30
C ASN A 253 -12.61 -4.34 9.81
N ARG A 254 -11.79 -3.65 9.00
CA ARG A 254 -11.46 -4.02 7.60
C ARG A 254 -10.36 -5.07 7.51
N ARG A 255 -10.69 -6.31 7.86
CA ARG A 255 -9.72 -7.41 7.91
C ARG A 255 -10.12 -8.65 7.12
N VAL A 256 -9.16 -9.53 6.94
CA VAL A 256 -9.37 -10.92 6.54
C VAL A 256 -8.89 -11.84 7.66
N GLU A 257 -9.69 -12.85 7.98
CA GLU A 257 -9.39 -13.84 9.02
C GLU A 257 -9.39 -15.25 8.41
N ILE A 258 -8.62 -16.14 9.02
CA ILE A 258 -8.49 -17.54 8.65
C ILE A 258 -9.03 -18.37 9.80
N LEU A 259 -10.16 -19.02 9.59
CA LEU A 259 -10.75 -19.97 10.54
C LEU A 259 -10.20 -21.37 10.25
N VAL A 260 -9.64 -22.02 11.25
CA VAL A 260 -9.15 -23.41 11.15
C VAL A 260 -10.35 -24.37 11.27
N ILE A 261 -10.66 -25.09 10.19
CA ILE A 261 -11.79 -26.03 10.13
C ILE A 261 -11.36 -27.45 10.53
N GLU A 262 -10.17 -27.85 10.11
CA GLU A 262 -9.64 -29.21 10.31
C GLU A 262 -8.10 -29.19 10.21
N ARG A 263 -7.42 -30.12 10.89
CA ARG A 263 -5.96 -30.25 10.89
C ARG A 263 -5.56 -31.72 10.95
#